data_AF-A0A4Z2FZ13-F1
#
_entry.id   AF-A0A4Z2FZ13-F1
#
_cell.length_a   1.000
_cell.length_b   1.000
_cell.length_c   1.000
_cell.angle_alpha   90.00
_cell.angle_beta   90.00
_cell.angle_gamma   90.00
#
_symmetry.space_group_name_H-M   'P 1'
#
loop_
_entity.id
_entity.type
_entity.pdbx_description
1 polymer ?
#
loop_
_entity_poly.entity_id
_entity_poly.type
_entity_poly.pdbx_seq_one_letter_code
_entity_poly.pdbx_strand_id
1 'polypeptide(L)'
;MAHRSQCSSGGENPLDPNYLPPHYREEYRLSIDALIEEDLDGYYQFLQKADVVDFLSSPEIQFIQNSVQVPQQSYSHEQQYLEPGGDDSSDTYWPLHSDLDAPGLDLGWPQLHSFIGPTEVTTLVNPPEPEMPSIKEQARRLIKNAQQVIGVVMDMFTDVDMFADILDAAMRNVAVYVILDKENAHHFVKMVSNCRVNLQSIQLLRVRTVSGITYHCRSGKSFKGQMMDRFLLTDCRAVLSGNYR
;
A
#
# COMPACT_ATOMS: atom_id res chain seq x y z
N MET A 1 13.55 31.98 -21.00
CA MET A 1 13.37 30.99 -22.08
C MET A 1 14.05 29.70 -21.64
N ALA A 2 13.29 28.84 -20.96
CA ALA A 2 13.81 27.58 -20.41
C ALA A 2 13.79 26.48 -21.47
N HIS A 3 14.87 25.70 -21.48
CA HIS A 3 15.15 24.60 -22.40
C HIS A 3 14.12 23.47 -22.28
N ARG A 4 13.58 23.07 -23.43
CA ARG A 4 12.80 21.84 -23.62
C ARG A 4 13.79 20.68 -23.59
N SER A 5 13.86 19.92 -22.49
CA SER A 5 14.61 18.67 -22.48
C SER A 5 14.15 17.72 -21.38
N GLN A 6 13.92 16.47 -21.81
CA GLN A 6 13.74 15.24 -21.05
C GLN A 6 12.31 14.83 -20.64
N CYS A 7 11.40 14.78 -21.61
CA CYS A 7 10.42 13.70 -21.67
C CYS A 7 10.71 12.90 -22.95
N SER A 8 10.93 11.60 -22.82
CA SER A 8 11.00 10.69 -23.97
C SER A 8 9.66 10.70 -24.68
N SER A 9 9.53 11.47 -25.75
CA SER A 9 8.37 11.51 -26.66
C SER A 9 8.25 10.25 -27.54
N GLY A 10 8.82 9.13 -27.09
CA GLY A 10 8.81 7.85 -27.79
C GLY A 10 7.62 7.02 -27.35
N GLY A 11 6.42 7.47 -27.70
CA GLY A 11 5.18 6.76 -27.32
C GLY A 11 3.89 7.54 -27.53
N GLU A 12 3.91 8.77 -28.03
CA GLU A 12 2.69 9.60 -28.20
C GLU A 12 2.05 9.46 -29.60
N ASN A 13 2.13 8.29 -30.23
CA ASN A 13 1.39 8.06 -31.47
C ASN A 13 0.14 7.21 -31.18
N PRO A 14 -1.06 7.81 -31.11
CA PRO A 14 -2.30 7.07 -30.86
C PRO A 14 -2.67 6.06 -31.96
N LEU A 15 -1.92 6.03 -33.06
CA LEU A 15 -2.06 5.07 -34.16
C LEU A 15 -1.06 3.90 -34.08
N ASP A 16 -0.13 3.90 -33.12
CA ASP A 16 0.77 2.75 -32.88
C ASP A 16 -0.03 1.61 -32.23
N PRO A 17 0.01 0.37 -32.73
CA PRO A 17 -0.64 -0.77 -32.09
C PRO A 17 -0.14 -1.08 -30.67
N ASN A 18 1.06 -0.60 -30.29
CA ASN A 18 1.60 -0.69 -28.93
C ASN A 18 1.38 0.60 -28.11
N TYR A 19 0.62 1.56 -28.63
CA TYR A 19 0.27 2.77 -27.89
C TYR A 19 -0.55 2.42 -26.65
N LEU A 20 0.01 2.74 -25.49
CA LEU A 20 -0.72 2.73 -24.23
C LEU A 20 -1.11 4.17 -23.91
N PRO A 21 -2.41 4.48 -23.79
CA PRO A 21 -2.86 5.76 -23.28
C PRO A 21 -2.21 6.04 -21.91
N PRO A 22 -1.98 7.32 -21.56
CA PRO A 22 -1.47 7.67 -20.25
C PRO A 22 -2.34 7.07 -19.15
N HIS A 23 -1.70 6.56 -18.09
CA HIS A 23 -2.38 5.98 -16.94
C HIS A 23 -3.28 7.01 -16.23
N TYR A 24 -2.91 8.28 -16.29
CA TYR A 24 -3.67 9.38 -15.70
C TYR A 24 -4.84 9.80 -16.59
N ARG A 25 -6.04 9.89 -15.99
CA ARG A 25 -7.25 10.46 -16.61
C ARG A 25 -7.84 11.49 -15.65
N GLU A 26 -7.91 12.74 -16.09
CA GLU A 26 -8.40 13.85 -15.28
C GLU A 26 -9.89 13.66 -14.94
N GLU A 27 -10.64 13.03 -15.83
CA GLU A 27 -12.07 12.77 -15.65
C GLU A 27 -12.33 11.84 -14.46
N TYR A 28 -11.44 10.87 -14.19
CA TYR A 28 -11.57 9.98 -13.03
C TYR A 28 -11.35 10.74 -11.72
N ARG A 29 -10.38 11.67 -11.72
CA ARG A 29 -10.13 12.55 -10.58
C ARG A 29 -11.35 13.43 -10.31
N LEU A 30 -11.90 14.06 -11.36
CA LEU A 30 -13.07 14.91 -11.26
C LEU A 30 -14.35 14.14 -10.85
N SER A 31 -14.51 12.89 -11.28
CA SER A 31 -15.64 12.07 -10.82
C SER A 31 -15.55 11.73 -9.34
N ILE A 32 -14.33 11.52 -8.80
CA ILE A 32 -14.13 11.32 -7.36
C ILE A 32 -14.43 12.62 -6.60
N ASP A 33 -14.04 13.78 -7.12
CA ASP A 33 -14.42 15.07 -6.56
C ASP A 33 -15.95 15.25 -6.55
N ALA A 34 -16.63 14.91 -7.64
CA ALA A 34 -18.10 14.97 -7.72
C ALA A 34 -18.76 14.02 -6.71
N LEU A 35 -18.23 12.81 -6.52
CA LEU A 35 -18.70 11.87 -5.51
C LEU A 35 -18.62 12.44 -4.09
N ILE A 36 -17.59 13.23 -3.80
CA ILE A 36 -17.31 13.78 -2.46
C ILE A 36 -18.09 15.08 -2.19
N GLU A 37 -18.45 15.83 -3.24
CA GLU A 37 -19.21 17.07 -3.13
C GLU A 37 -20.72 16.90 -3.26
N GLU A 38 -21.15 16.03 -4.17
CA GLU A 38 -22.55 15.87 -4.62
C GLU A 38 -23.06 14.43 -4.41
N ASP A 39 -22.35 13.64 -3.61
CA ASP A 39 -22.66 12.24 -3.30
C ASP A 39 -22.78 11.35 -4.56
N LEU A 40 -23.47 10.21 -4.44
CA LEU A 40 -23.66 9.23 -5.50
C LEU A 40 -24.33 9.82 -6.74
N ASP A 41 -25.32 10.71 -6.56
CA ASP A 41 -26.04 11.30 -7.67
C ASP A 41 -25.13 12.20 -8.52
N GLY A 42 -24.28 13.00 -7.88
CA GLY A 42 -23.29 13.83 -8.56
C GLY A 42 -22.24 13.02 -9.31
N TYR A 43 -21.78 11.90 -8.74
CA TYR A 43 -20.88 10.97 -9.43
C TYR A 43 -21.48 10.47 -10.74
N TYR A 44 -22.69 9.91 -10.72
CA TYR A 44 -23.32 9.38 -11.94
C TYR A 44 -23.67 10.47 -12.96
N GLN A 45 -24.10 11.66 -12.51
CA GLN A 45 -24.35 12.80 -13.40
C GLN A 45 -23.06 13.26 -14.10
N PHE A 46 -21.94 13.30 -13.37
CA PHE A 46 -20.65 13.64 -13.95
C PHE A 46 -20.20 12.60 -14.98
N LEU A 47 -20.30 11.31 -14.66
CA LEU A 47 -19.96 10.22 -15.58
C LEU A 47 -20.76 10.31 -16.88
N GLN A 48 -22.07 10.55 -16.79
CA GLN A 48 -22.94 10.70 -17.96
C GLN A 48 -22.55 11.92 -18.81
N LYS A 49 -22.22 13.04 -18.17
CA LYS A 49 -21.86 14.28 -18.86
C LYS A 49 -20.49 14.20 -19.53
N ALA A 50 -19.54 13.54 -18.88
CA ALA A 50 -18.17 13.38 -19.37
C ALA A 50 -17.98 12.16 -20.30
N ASP A 51 -19.04 11.37 -20.53
CA ASP A 51 -19.02 10.12 -21.30
C ASP A 51 -17.97 9.12 -20.77
N VAL A 52 -17.95 8.94 -19.45
CA VAL A 52 -17.01 8.07 -18.75
C VAL A 52 -17.74 6.84 -18.20
N VAL A 53 -17.12 5.68 -18.36
CA VAL A 53 -17.62 4.42 -17.81
C VAL A 53 -17.60 4.43 -16.28
N ASP A 54 -18.58 3.78 -15.67
CA ASP A 54 -18.54 3.53 -14.24
C ASP A 54 -17.38 2.60 -13.89
N PHE A 55 -16.45 3.10 -13.06
CA PHE A 55 -15.21 2.39 -12.72
C PHE A 55 -15.05 2.13 -11.23
N LEU A 56 -15.79 2.83 -10.36
CA LEU A 56 -15.76 2.59 -8.93
C LEU A 56 -16.78 1.51 -8.56
N SER A 57 -16.31 0.48 -7.86
CA SER A 57 -17.21 -0.52 -7.30
C SER A 57 -18.00 0.02 -6.12
N SER A 58 -19.15 -0.58 -5.81
CA SER A 58 -19.98 -0.16 -4.67
C SER A 58 -19.23 -0.13 -3.33
N PRO A 59 -18.34 -1.10 -3.00
CA PRO A 59 -17.51 -1.02 -1.80
C PRO A 59 -16.53 0.15 -1.80
N GLU A 60 -15.94 0.49 -2.95
CA GLU A 60 -15.02 1.63 -3.07
C GLU A 60 -15.75 2.95 -2.87
N ILE A 61 -16.95 3.10 -3.45
CA ILE A 61 -17.76 4.29 -3.25
C ILE A 61 -18.12 4.47 -1.77
N GLN A 62 -18.62 3.40 -1.13
CA GLN A 62 -18.92 3.43 0.30
C GLN A 62 -17.69 3.74 1.14
N PHE A 63 -16.54 3.16 0.80
CA PHE A 63 -15.28 3.43 1.47
C PHE A 63 -14.88 4.90 1.36
N ILE A 64 -14.92 5.48 0.15
CA ILE A 64 -14.58 6.88 -0.08
C ILE A 64 -15.50 7.78 0.74
N GLN A 65 -16.82 7.61 0.61
CA GLN A 65 -17.81 8.43 1.32
C GLN A 65 -17.66 8.38 2.84
N ASN A 66 -17.38 7.20 3.40
CA ASN A 66 -17.23 7.02 4.85
C ASN A 66 -15.87 7.50 5.38
N SER A 67 -14.85 7.62 4.53
CA SER A 67 -13.48 7.99 4.92
C SER A 67 -13.15 9.47 4.67
N VAL A 68 -14.08 10.25 4.09
CA VAL A 68 -13.89 11.68 3.84
C VAL A 68 -13.72 12.45 5.14
N GLN A 69 -12.66 13.23 5.20
CA GLN A 69 -12.36 14.19 6.26
C GLN A 69 -12.55 15.61 5.72
N VAL A 70 -13.41 16.37 6.38
CA VAL A 70 -13.60 17.80 6.12
C VAL A 70 -12.36 18.55 6.65
N PRO A 71 -11.84 19.56 5.92
CA PRO A 71 -10.70 20.33 6.41
C PRO A 71 -11.07 20.97 7.75
N GLN A 72 -10.38 20.52 8.81
CA GLN A 72 -10.49 21.15 10.11
C GLN A 72 -9.67 22.44 10.06
N GLN A 73 -10.29 23.57 10.43
CA GLN A 73 -9.57 24.81 10.73
C GLN A 73 -8.79 24.62 12.04
N SER A 74 -7.77 23.78 12.03
CA SER A 74 -6.87 23.67 13.16
C SER A 74 -5.91 24.86 13.11
N TYR A 75 -6.15 25.84 13.98
CA TYR A 75 -5.16 26.83 14.45
C TYR A 75 -4.05 26.12 15.24
N SER A 76 -3.38 25.18 14.61
CA SER A 76 -2.14 24.59 15.10
C SER A 76 -1.07 25.18 14.24
N HIS A 77 -0.29 26.10 14.83
CA HIS A 77 0.88 26.76 14.26
C HIS A 77 1.59 25.87 13.24
N GLU A 78 1.25 26.04 11.96
CA GLU A 78 2.14 25.68 10.89
C GLU A 78 3.38 26.53 11.13
N GLN A 79 4.51 25.86 11.37
CA GLN A 79 5.79 26.52 11.25
C GLN A 79 5.84 27.07 9.82
N GLN A 80 5.63 28.38 9.72
CA GLN A 80 5.79 29.16 8.51
C GLN A 80 7.19 28.91 7.96
N TYR A 81 7.31 27.98 7.02
CA TYR A 81 8.40 27.99 6.06
C TYR A 81 8.06 29.04 5.01
N LEU A 82 8.25 30.32 5.38
CA LEU A 82 8.42 31.38 4.39
C LEU A 82 9.82 31.18 3.77
N GLU A 83 9.88 30.64 2.57
CA GLU A 83 10.98 30.91 1.64
C GLU A 83 10.45 31.93 0.60
N PRO A 84 11.10 33.09 0.41
CA PRO A 84 10.64 34.10 -0.52
C PRO A 84 11.20 33.80 -1.92
N GLY A 85 10.32 33.44 -2.86
CA GLY A 85 10.56 33.64 -4.30
C GLY A 85 10.39 32.40 -5.17
N GLY A 86 9.39 32.46 -6.04
CA GLY A 86 9.23 31.55 -7.18
C GLY A 86 7.77 31.46 -7.61
N ASP A 87 7.49 31.88 -8.85
CA ASP A 87 6.19 32.06 -9.47
C ASP A 87 5.09 31.05 -9.08
N ASP A 88 3.95 31.63 -8.73
CA ASP A 88 2.64 31.04 -8.51
C ASP A 88 2.04 30.54 -9.84
N SER A 89 2.30 29.28 -10.19
CA SER A 89 1.59 28.56 -11.25
C SER A 89 1.03 27.25 -10.71
N SER A 90 -0.07 27.35 -9.98
CA SER A 90 -0.93 26.26 -9.53
C SER A 90 -1.63 25.58 -10.71
N ASP A 91 -0.96 24.68 -11.44
CA ASP A 91 -1.63 23.87 -12.48
C ASP A 91 -1.16 22.41 -12.57
N THR A 92 -0.43 21.89 -11.58
CA THR A 92 -0.22 20.43 -11.49
C THR A 92 0.14 20.01 -10.08
N TYR A 93 -0.80 19.35 -9.40
CA TYR A 93 -0.56 18.69 -8.11
C TYR A 93 0.31 17.46 -8.33
N TRP A 94 1.60 17.58 -8.02
CA TRP A 94 2.54 16.46 -7.92
C TRP A 94 3.16 16.46 -6.53
N PRO A 95 2.63 15.72 -5.55
CA PRO A 95 3.40 15.37 -4.39
C PRO A 95 4.39 14.28 -4.83
N LEU A 96 5.47 14.67 -5.51
CA LEU A 96 6.55 13.78 -5.92
C LEU A 96 7.38 13.25 -4.74
N HIS A 97 7.09 13.70 -3.52
CA HIS A 97 7.96 13.52 -2.38
C HIS A 97 7.17 13.25 -1.10
N SER A 98 7.19 11.99 -0.66
CA SER A 98 7.21 11.72 0.79
C SER A 98 8.61 12.10 1.28
N ASP A 99 8.87 13.38 1.57
CA ASP A 99 10.17 13.87 2.11
C ASP A 99 10.44 13.43 3.57
N LEU A 100 9.84 12.32 3.99
CA LEU A 100 10.22 11.62 5.21
C LEU A 100 11.09 10.44 4.81
N ASP A 101 12.37 10.49 5.18
CA ASP A 101 13.25 9.33 5.12
C ASP A 101 12.50 8.12 5.73
N ALA A 102 12.44 7.03 4.97
CA ALA A 102 11.84 5.79 5.47
C ALA A 102 12.53 5.47 6.81
N PRO A 103 11.79 5.46 7.94
CA PRO A 103 12.41 5.35 9.25
C PRO A 103 13.25 4.08 9.29
N GLY A 104 14.53 4.23 9.62
CA GLY A 104 15.51 3.15 9.60
C GLY A 104 14.99 1.89 10.29
N LEU A 105 15.21 0.74 9.66
CA LEU A 105 14.82 -0.56 10.18
C LEU A 105 15.72 -0.91 11.37
N ASP A 106 15.12 -0.88 12.55
CA ASP A 106 15.79 -0.92 13.86
C ASP A 106 16.38 -2.28 14.22
N LEU A 107 15.94 -3.37 13.58
CA LEU A 107 16.52 -4.70 13.73
C LEU A 107 17.56 -5.03 12.63
N GLY A 108 17.82 -4.11 11.70
CA GLY A 108 18.75 -4.29 10.58
C GLY A 108 18.23 -5.15 9.42
N TRP A 109 19.08 -5.34 8.41
CA TRP A 109 18.89 -6.23 7.25
C TRP A 109 20.02 -7.27 7.20
N PRO A 110 19.79 -8.46 6.61
CA PRO A 110 20.85 -9.42 6.40
C PRO A 110 21.85 -8.87 5.38
N GLN A 111 23.10 -9.29 5.46
CA GLN A 111 24.09 -8.94 4.44
C GLN A 111 23.68 -9.61 3.12
N LEU A 112 23.28 -8.80 2.14
CA LEU A 112 22.93 -9.26 0.81
C LEU A 112 24.18 -9.83 0.12
N HIS A 113 24.16 -11.12 -0.22
CA HIS A 113 25.15 -11.69 -1.12
C HIS A 113 24.79 -11.29 -2.55
N SER A 114 25.73 -10.72 -3.29
CA SER A 114 25.51 -10.06 -4.59
C SER A 114 25.07 -10.99 -5.73
N PHE A 115 24.87 -12.28 -5.47
CA PHE A 115 24.38 -13.23 -6.46
C PHE A 115 23.60 -14.37 -5.79
N ILE A 116 22.27 -14.35 -5.94
CA ILE A 116 21.35 -15.38 -5.44
C ILE A 116 20.75 -16.10 -6.65
N GLY A 117 21.59 -16.83 -7.42
CA GLY A 117 21.14 -17.75 -8.47
C GLY A 117 20.19 -17.17 -9.54
N PRO A 118 19.58 -18.03 -10.36
CA PRO A 118 18.48 -17.64 -11.26
C PRO A 118 17.19 -17.36 -10.47
N THR A 119 16.39 -16.40 -10.92
CA THR A 119 15.06 -16.13 -10.34
C THR A 119 14.08 -17.21 -10.76
N GLU A 120 13.67 -18.06 -9.82
CA GLU A 120 12.60 -19.04 -10.02
C GLU A 120 11.26 -18.44 -9.58
N VAL A 121 10.24 -18.55 -10.44
CA VAL A 121 8.88 -18.08 -10.16
C VAL A 121 7.96 -19.29 -10.17
N THR A 122 7.24 -19.52 -9.08
CA THR A 122 6.26 -20.60 -8.95
C THR A 122 4.90 -20.04 -8.57
N THR A 123 3.88 -20.37 -9.34
CA THR A 123 2.50 -19.95 -9.08
C THR A 123 1.79 -21.01 -8.26
N LEU A 124 1.19 -20.62 -7.13
CA LEU A 124 0.37 -21.49 -6.29
C LEU A 124 -1.09 -21.11 -6.43
N VAL A 125 -1.98 -22.10 -6.41
CA VAL A 125 -3.42 -21.93 -6.54
C VAL A 125 -4.16 -22.52 -5.34
N ASN A 126 -5.36 -22.02 -5.07
CA ASN A 126 -6.25 -22.55 -4.04
C ASN A 126 -7.64 -22.80 -4.65
N PRO A 127 -8.15 -24.05 -4.67
CA PRO A 127 -7.61 -25.28 -4.08
C PRO A 127 -6.29 -25.77 -4.72
N PRO A 128 -5.41 -26.44 -3.96
CA PRO A 128 -4.13 -26.93 -4.48
C PRO A 128 -4.30 -28.14 -5.41
N GLU A 129 -3.37 -28.28 -6.35
CA GLU A 129 -3.22 -29.50 -7.15
C GLU A 129 -2.64 -30.65 -6.30
N PRO A 130 -2.87 -31.93 -6.65
CA PRO A 130 -2.48 -33.08 -5.81
C PRO A 130 -0.99 -33.15 -5.45
N GLU A 131 -0.12 -32.57 -6.27
CA GLU A 131 1.34 -32.57 -6.09
C GLU A 131 1.89 -31.25 -5.51
N MET A 132 1.02 -30.26 -5.29
CA MET A 132 1.40 -28.89 -4.89
C MET A 132 0.97 -28.61 -3.45
N PRO A 133 1.82 -27.96 -2.62
CA PRO A 133 1.42 -27.53 -1.29
C PRO A 133 0.37 -26.41 -1.39
N SER A 134 -0.48 -26.30 -0.37
CA SER A 134 -1.37 -25.15 -0.27
C SER A 134 -0.57 -23.86 -0.04
N ILE A 135 -1.15 -22.71 -0.43
CA ILE A 135 -0.53 -21.39 -0.24
C ILE A 135 -0.19 -21.16 1.25
N LYS A 136 -1.11 -21.53 2.15
CA LYS A 136 -0.89 -21.42 3.60
C LYS A 136 0.26 -22.31 4.07
N GLU A 137 0.35 -23.56 3.63
CA GLU A 137 1.47 -24.44 3.98
C GLU A 137 2.80 -23.89 3.48
N GLN A 138 2.83 -23.35 2.26
CA GLN A 138 4.05 -22.75 1.72
C GLN A 138 4.46 -21.51 2.51
N ALA A 139 3.51 -20.62 2.84
CA ALA A 139 3.78 -19.45 3.68
C ALA A 139 4.36 -19.86 5.05
N ARG A 140 3.73 -20.84 5.71
CA ARG A 140 4.20 -21.38 7.00
C ARG A 140 5.60 -22.00 6.88
N ARG A 141 5.87 -22.75 5.80
CA ARG A 141 7.20 -23.33 5.54
C ARG A 141 8.26 -22.24 5.37
N LEU A 142 7.96 -21.17 4.64
CA LEU A 142 8.88 -20.04 4.46
C LEU A 142 9.20 -19.37 5.80
N ILE A 143 8.19 -19.12 6.64
CA ILE A 143 8.37 -18.53 7.99
C ILE A 143 9.23 -19.44 8.87
N LYS A 144 8.95 -20.75 8.89
CA LYS A 144 9.71 -21.73 9.69
C LYS A 144 11.16 -21.88 9.23
N ASN A 145 11.40 -21.79 7.92
CA ASN A 145 12.75 -21.95 7.36
C ASN A 145 13.59 -20.67 7.43
N ALA A 146 12.99 -19.49 7.62
CA ALA A 146 13.72 -18.23 7.73
C ALA A 146 14.75 -18.24 8.87
N GLN A 147 15.92 -17.65 8.63
CA GLN A 147 17.07 -17.67 9.52
C GLN A 147 17.53 -16.28 9.98
N GLN A 148 17.23 -15.22 9.23
CA GLN A 148 17.76 -13.89 9.46
C GLN A 148 16.64 -12.85 9.58
N VAL A 149 15.82 -12.70 8.53
CA VAL A 149 14.80 -11.65 8.47
C VAL A 149 13.51 -12.15 7.85
N ILE A 150 12.38 -11.72 8.42
CA ILE A 150 11.04 -11.91 7.86
C ILE A 150 10.38 -10.54 7.73
N GLY A 151 9.89 -10.22 6.53
CA GLY A 151 9.02 -9.09 6.26
C GLY A 151 7.62 -9.58 5.91
N VAL A 152 6.61 -9.16 6.65
CA VAL A 152 5.21 -9.49 6.40
C VAL A 152 4.47 -8.20 6.11
N VAL A 153 3.82 -8.11 4.96
CA VAL A 153 2.93 -7.00 4.60
C VAL A 153 1.56 -7.59 4.32
N MET A 154 0.55 -7.18 5.09
CA MET A 154 -0.82 -7.66 4.92
C MET A 154 -1.83 -6.54 5.19
N ASP A 155 -2.91 -6.53 4.42
CA ASP A 155 -4.05 -5.67 4.69
C ASP A 155 -4.80 -6.12 5.95
N MET A 156 -5.08 -7.42 6.10
CA MET A 156 -5.78 -8.00 7.23
C MET A 156 -5.06 -9.26 7.71
N PHE A 157 -4.61 -9.25 8.97
CA PHE A 157 -3.88 -10.37 9.55
C PHE A 157 -4.59 -10.93 10.78
N THR A 158 -5.28 -12.06 10.60
CA THR A 158 -6.06 -12.75 11.66
C THR A 158 -5.77 -14.26 11.76
N ASP A 159 -4.78 -14.78 11.03
CA ASP A 159 -4.42 -16.20 11.07
C ASP A 159 -3.52 -16.50 12.29
N VAL A 160 -4.06 -17.25 13.25
CA VAL A 160 -3.39 -17.62 14.49
C VAL A 160 -2.22 -18.57 14.25
N ASP A 161 -2.30 -19.45 13.25
CA ASP A 161 -1.25 -20.43 12.97
C ASP A 161 -0.01 -19.75 12.39
N MET A 162 -0.21 -18.82 11.44
CA MET A 162 0.88 -18.03 10.88
C MET A 162 1.49 -17.11 11.94
N PHE A 163 0.66 -16.52 12.79
CA PHE A 163 1.15 -15.70 13.90
C PHE A 163 2.00 -16.52 14.89
N ALA A 164 1.59 -17.75 15.23
CA ALA A 164 2.39 -18.63 16.07
C ALA A 164 3.76 -18.95 15.45
N ASP A 165 3.81 -19.29 14.16
CA ASP A 165 5.07 -19.55 13.46
C ASP A 165 5.98 -18.31 13.41
N ILE A 166 5.40 -17.09 13.32
CA ILE A 166 6.15 -15.83 13.39
C ILE A 166 6.76 -15.62 14.78
N LEU A 167 6.00 -15.88 15.85
CA LEU A 167 6.49 -15.79 17.22
C LEU A 167 7.65 -16.77 17.44
N ASP A 168 7.51 -18.00 16.94
CA ASP A 168 8.56 -19.02 16.98
C ASP A 168 9.81 -18.57 16.22
N ALA A 169 9.65 -17.92 15.07
CA ALA A 169 10.78 -17.34 14.34
C ALA A 169 11.48 -16.23 15.14
N ALA A 170 10.72 -15.31 15.75
CA ALA A 170 11.28 -14.25 16.59
C ALA A 170 12.04 -14.81 17.80
N MET A 171 11.54 -15.90 18.42
CA MET A 171 12.23 -16.60 19.52
C MET A 171 13.54 -17.27 19.10
N ARG A 172 13.69 -17.62 17.82
CA ARG A 172 14.95 -18.15 17.24
C ARG A 172 15.95 -17.05 16.86
N ASN A 173 15.71 -15.82 17.28
CA ASN A 173 16.49 -14.63 16.93
C ASN A 173 16.40 -14.19 15.46
N VAL A 174 15.29 -14.50 14.78
CA VAL A 174 15.00 -13.95 13.45
C VAL A 174 14.34 -12.58 13.62
N ALA A 175 14.82 -11.55 12.92
CA ALA A 175 14.20 -10.23 12.96
C ALA A 175 12.91 -10.21 12.12
N VAL A 176 11.79 -9.86 12.74
CA VAL A 176 10.48 -9.85 12.09
C VAL A 176 9.92 -8.44 12.02
N TYR A 177 9.57 -8.02 10.81
CA TYR A 177 8.81 -6.80 10.54
C TYR A 177 7.44 -7.15 10.01
N VAL A 178 6.40 -6.65 10.66
CA VAL A 178 5.00 -6.81 10.23
C VAL A 178 4.44 -5.43 9.92
N ILE A 179 4.04 -5.20 8.69
CA ILE A 179 3.40 -3.98 8.22
C ILE A 179 1.94 -4.31 7.93
N LEU A 180 1.04 -3.61 8.62
CA LEU A 180 -0.39 -3.79 8.51
C LEU A 180 -1.06 -2.55 7.95
N ASP A 181 -2.17 -2.74 7.24
CA ASP A 181 -3.04 -1.62 6.92
C ASP A 181 -3.60 -0.99 8.20
N LYS A 182 -3.60 0.34 8.25
CA LYS A 182 -4.01 1.09 9.44
C LYS A 182 -5.49 0.90 9.78
N GLU A 183 -6.38 0.85 8.79
CA GLU A 183 -7.81 0.70 9.01
C GLU A 183 -8.11 -0.70 9.59
N ASN A 184 -7.44 -1.72 9.06
CA ASN A 184 -7.67 -3.12 9.45
C ASN A 184 -6.83 -3.63 10.63
N ALA A 185 -5.83 -2.87 11.10
CA ALA A 185 -4.92 -3.26 12.18
C ALA A 185 -5.62 -3.67 13.49
N HIS A 186 -6.81 -3.16 13.75
CA HIS A 186 -7.58 -3.50 14.95
C HIS A 186 -7.95 -4.99 15.02
N HIS A 187 -8.12 -5.67 13.88
CA HIS A 187 -8.34 -7.11 13.82
C HIS A 187 -7.14 -7.90 14.36
N PHE A 188 -5.93 -7.49 13.98
CA PHE A 188 -4.69 -8.09 14.47
C PHE A 188 -4.52 -7.88 15.97
N VAL A 189 -4.75 -6.67 16.48
CA VAL A 189 -4.67 -6.37 17.92
C VAL A 189 -5.64 -7.24 18.72
N LYS A 190 -6.86 -7.44 18.21
CA LYS A 190 -7.85 -8.32 18.83
C LYS A 190 -7.39 -9.78 18.84
N MET A 191 -6.83 -10.29 17.74
CA MET A 191 -6.25 -11.63 17.68
C MET A 191 -5.14 -11.82 18.72
N VAL A 192 -4.17 -10.90 18.77
CA VAL A 192 -3.04 -10.93 19.71
C VAL A 192 -3.54 -10.91 21.16
N SER A 193 -4.52 -10.06 21.47
CA SER A 193 -5.14 -9.98 22.79
C SER A 193 -5.83 -11.30 23.16
N ASN A 194 -6.53 -11.93 22.22
CA ASN A 194 -7.19 -13.23 22.45
C ASN A 194 -6.17 -14.34 22.68
N CYS A 195 -5.03 -14.29 21.99
CA CYS A 195 -3.90 -15.20 22.20
C CYS A 195 -3.10 -14.91 23.49
N ARG A 196 -3.42 -13.83 24.22
CA ARG A 196 -2.73 -13.39 25.46
C ARG A 196 -1.23 -13.17 25.28
N VAL A 197 -0.82 -12.71 24.10
CA VAL A 197 0.58 -12.44 23.77
C VAL A 197 0.91 -10.98 24.04
N ASN A 198 2.01 -10.72 24.75
CA ASN A 198 2.53 -9.37 24.91
C ASN A 198 3.58 -9.09 23.82
N LEU A 199 3.21 -8.32 22.80
CA LEU A 199 4.13 -7.97 21.71
C LEU A 199 5.36 -7.18 22.21
N GLN A 200 5.21 -6.40 23.30
CA GLN A 200 6.30 -5.58 23.84
C GLN A 200 7.43 -6.41 24.47
N SER A 201 7.16 -7.65 24.89
CA SER A 201 8.21 -8.53 25.41
C SER A 201 9.07 -9.16 24.31
N ILE A 202 8.66 -9.05 23.04
CA ILE A 202 9.34 -9.69 21.91
C ILE A 202 10.20 -8.64 21.21
N GLN A 203 11.49 -8.60 21.55
CA GLN A 203 12.40 -7.57 21.06
C GLN A 203 12.61 -7.61 19.54
N LEU A 204 12.53 -8.80 18.93
CA LEU A 204 12.78 -9.03 17.51
C LEU A 204 11.51 -9.07 16.66
N LEU A 205 10.41 -8.51 17.16
CA LEU A 205 9.16 -8.35 16.43
C LEU A 205 8.73 -6.89 16.42
N ARG A 206 8.62 -6.31 15.23
CA ARG A 206 8.18 -4.93 15.03
C ARG A 206 6.92 -4.91 14.19
N VAL A 207 5.83 -4.44 14.79
CA VAL A 207 4.55 -4.25 14.10
C VAL A 207 4.36 -2.76 13.83
N ARG A 208 4.11 -2.40 12.58
CA ARG A 208 3.83 -1.02 12.16
C ARG A 208 2.56 -0.99 11.32
N THR A 209 1.90 0.14 11.31
CA THR A 209 0.75 0.38 10.46
C THR A 209 1.07 1.41 9.39
N VAL A 210 0.54 1.18 8.19
CA VAL A 210 0.68 2.07 7.03
C VAL A 210 -0.72 2.40 6.53
N SER A 211 -0.92 3.65 6.14
CA SER A 211 -2.11 4.08 5.40
C SER A 211 -1.76 4.15 3.92
N GLY A 212 -2.76 3.97 3.06
CA GLY A 212 -2.61 4.26 1.65
C GLY A 212 -2.43 5.75 1.37
N ILE A 213 -2.35 6.07 0.08
CA ILE A 213 -2.12 7.44 -0.41
C ILE A 213 -3.28 8.35 0.02
N THR A 214 -2.96 9.59 0.42
CA THR A 214 -3.98 10.59 0.74
C THR A 214 -4.43 11.27 -0.54
N TYR A 215 -5.73 11.24 -0.80
CA TYR A 215 -6.36 11.97 -1.88
C TYR A 215 -6.87 13.31 -1.35
N HIS A 216 -6.60 14.39 -2.08
CA HIS A 216 -7.03 15.75 -1.74
C HIS A 216 -7.97 16.29 -2.81
N CYS A 217 -9.18 16.66 -2.39
CA CYS A 217 -10.17 17.32 -3.23
C CYS A 217 -9.88 18.81 -3.36
N ARG A 218 -10.40 19.42 -4.44
CA ARG A 218 -10.36 20.88 -4.63
C ARG A 218 -11.04 21.66 -3.49
N SER A 219 -12.06 21.08 -2.86
CA SER A 219 -12.77 21.67 -1.72
C SER A 219 -11.97 21.68 -0.42
N GLY A 220 -10.77 21.08 -0.40
CA GLY A 220 -9.96 20.88 0.79
C GLY A 220 -10.34 19.64 1.60
N LYS A 221 -11.42 18.93 1.22
CA LYS A 221 -11.72 17.60 1.76
C LYS A 221 -10.64 16.60 1.35
N SER A 222 -10.39 15.60 2.19
CA SER A 222 -9.40 14.56 1.88
C SER A 222 -9.82 13.22 2.43
N PHE A 223 -9.33 12.14 1.84
CA PHE A 223 -9.48 10.80 2.40
C PHE A 223 -8.18 10.01 2.19
N LYS A 224 -7.96 8.97 2.98
CA LYS A 224 -6.78 8.11 2.88
C LYS A 224 -7.17 6.77 2.28
N GLY A 225 -6.43 6.32 1.28
CA GLY A 225 -6.56 4.96 0.74
C GLY A 225 -6.13 3.90 1.75
N GLN A 226 -6.34 2.64 1.38
CA GLN A 226 -5.93 1.46 2.15
C GLN A 226 -4.74 0.76 1.50
N MET A 227 -3.89 0.12 2.32
CA MET A 227 -2.84 -0.77 1.83
C MET A 227 -3.45 -2.15 1.57
N MET A 228 -3.62 -2.51 0.29
CA MET A 228 -4.20 -3.79 -0.12
C MET A 228 -3.15 -4.87 -0.47
N ASP A 229 -1.86 -4.51 -0.40
CA ASP A 229 -0.76 -5.40 -0.72
C ASP A 229 -0.60 -6.52 0.30
N ARG A 230 -0.33 -7.72 -0.22
CA ARG A 230 -0.08 -8.92 0.59
C ARG A 230 1.17 -9.62 0.08
N PHE A 231 2.24 -9.52 0.85
CA PHE A 231 3.44 -10.28 0.56
C PHE A 231 4.22 -10.67 1.82
N LEU A 232 4.94 -11.77 1.70
CA LEU A 232 5.84 -12.32 2.69
C LEU A 232 7.24 -12.41 2.06
N LEU A 233 8.21 -11.75 2.67
CA LEU A 233 9.62 -11.79 2.32
C LEU A 233 10.39 -12.56 3.39
N THR A 234 11.21 -13.53 3.02
CA THR A 234 12.08 -14.26 3.95
C THR A 234 13.54 -14.24 3.49
N ASP A 235 14.45 -13.91 4.41
CA ASP A 235 15.91 -13.86 4.27
C ASP A 235 16.44 -13.09 3.05
N CYS A 236 15.64 -12.18 2.49
CA CYS A 236 15.90 -11.52 1.21
C CYS A 236 16.14 -12.51 0.04
N ARG A 237 15.59 -13.73 0.14
CA ARG A 237 15.80 -14.83 -0.83
C ARG A 237 14.50 -15.30 -1.47
N ALA A 238 13.41 -15.31 -0.72
CA ALA A 238 12.11 -15.75 -1.22
C ALA A 238 11.05 -14.69 -0.93
N VAL A 239 10.17 -14.48 -1.91
CA VAL A 239 8.98 -13.63 -1.80
C VAL A 239 7.77 -14.47 -2.18
N LEU A 240 6.76 -14.47 -1.32
CA LEU A 240 5.43 -14.97 -1.62
C LEU A 240 4.50 -13.75 -1.71
N SER A 241 3.93 -13.50 -2.89
CA SER A 241 2.98 -12.42 -3.13
C SER A 241 1.72 -12.99 -3.79
N GLY A 242 0.55 -12.49 -3.43
CA GLY A 242 -0.70 -12.96 -4.01
C GLY A 242 -1.95 -12.43 -3.32
N ASN A 243 -3.11 -12.88 -3.77
CA ASN A 243 -4.41 -12.47 -3.23
C ASN A 243 -4.98 -13.45 -2.19
N TYR A 244 -4.13 -14.24 -1.54
CA TYR A 244 -4.56 -15.23 -0.56
C TYR A 244 -5.32 -14.55 0.59
N ARG A 245 -6.49 -15.10 0.92
CA ARG A 245 -7.38 -14.67 2.00
C ARG A 245 -7.43 -15.73 3.08
#